data_AF-A0A4R1I9Y6-F1
#
_entry.id   AF-A0A4R1I9Y6-F1
#
_cell.length_a   1.000
_cell.length_b   1.000
_cell.length_c   1.000
_cell.angle_alpha   90.00
_cell.angle_beta   90.00
_cell.angle_gamma   90.00
#
_symmetry.space_group_name_H-M   'P 1'
#
loop_
_entity.id
_entity.type
_entity.pdbx_description
1 polymer ?
#
loop_
_entity_poly.entity_id
_entity_poly.type
_entity_poly.pdbx_seq_one_letter_code
_entity_poly.pdbx_strand_id
1 'polypeptide(L)'
;MRRHAPLPVLMLVLALLVPELARAQEKQADAIPQPAVLLALLRGTLMALNQANITGNYSVLRDLATPSFRDANSSAALADRFRPWREGRLDFAAVLLLDAKLSAAPAIGSDGALRLRGHFPTAPLKIGFDIAFLPVDGHWRLGDIAAEPLEPEVTGSVARAVETPARPVPATPVQATATGTTATFSLPVLPPAASLGIPLPPGDRPRS
;
A
#
# COMPACT_ATOMS: atom_id res chain seq x y z
N MET A 1 -32.38 46.66 32.49
CA MET A 1 -33.09 45.36 32.36
C MET A 1 -32.23 44.43 31.51
N ARG A 2 -31.46 43.54 32.16
CA ARG A 2 -30.58 42.58 31.48
C ARG A 2 -31.42 41.42 30.93
N ARG A 3 -31.51 41.29 29.60
CA ARG A 3 -32.11 40.13 28.94
C ARG A 3 -31.07 39.02 28.90
N HIS A 4 -31.16 38.08 29.83
CA HIS A 4 -30.40 36.84 29.78
C HIS A 4 -30.98 35.98 28.64
N ALA A 5 -30.18 35.70 27.61
CA ALA A 5 -30.49 34.67 26.63
C ALA A 5 -30.46 33.30 27.35
N PRO A 6 -31.44 32.41 27.14
CA PRO A 6 -31.51 31.17 27.89
C PRO A 6 -30.42 30.20 27.40
N LEU A 7 -29.41 30.01 28.27
CA LEU A 7 -28.40 28.94 28.21
C LEU A 7 -28.95 27.52 27.88
N PRO A 8 -30.20 27.11 28.22
CA PRO A 8 -30.67 25.76 27.86
C PRO A 8 -30.88 25.52 26.35
N VAL A 9 -31.06 26.56 25.54
CA VAL A 9 -31.31 26.38 24.10
C VAL A 9 -30.04 25.97 23.35
N LEU A 10 -28.87 26.42 23.80
CA LEU A 10 -27.58 26.05 23.19
C LEU A 10 -27.20 24.58 23.49
N MET A 11 -27.55 24.07 24.67
CA MET A 11 -27.33 22.67 25.07
C MET A 11 -28.25 21.70 24.33
N LEU A 12 -29.48 22.11 23.98
CA LEU A 12 -30.42 21.28 23.25
C LEU A 12 -30.02 21.12 21.76
N VAL A 13 -29.42 22.15 21.15
CA VAL A 13 -28.90 22.07 19.77
C VAL A 13 -27.63 21.22 19.70
N LEU A 14 -26.78 21.24 20.73
CA LEU A 14 -25.58 20.39 20.79
C LEU A 14 -25.92 18.90 20.99
N ALA A 15 -26.98 18.58 21.74
CA ALA A 15 -27.40 17.19 22.00
C ALA A 15 -28.06 16.48 20.79
N LEU A 16 -28.62 17.23 19.83
CA LEU A 16 -29.22 16.68 18.61
C LEU A 16 -28.20 16.39 17.50
N LEU A 17 -26.97 16.93 17.60
CA LEU A 17 -25.93 16.78 16.56
C LEU A 17 -24.99 15.57 16.79
N VAL A 18 -24.86 15.11 18.03
CA VAL A 18 -24.00 13.97 18.40
C VAL A 18 -24.41 12.63 17.74
N PRO A 19 -25.71 12.24 17.68
CA PRO A 19 -26.08 10.95 17.07
C PRO A 19 -25.93 10.92 15.54
N GLU A 20 -25.93 12.08 14.87
CA GLU A 20 -25.67 12.20 13.43
C GLU A 20 -24.19 11.96 13.10
N LEU A 21 -23.28 12.55 13.89
CA LEU A 21 -21.84 12.32 13.72
C LEU A 21 -21.45 10.85 13.92
N ALA A 22 -22.07 10.18 14.90
CA ALA A 22 -21.86 8.75 15.15
C ALA A 22 -22.37 7.88 13.99
N ARG A 23 -23.56 8.17 13.44
CA ARG A 23 -24.12 7.44 12.29
C ARG A 23 -23.34 7.65 10.99
N ALA A 24 -22.84 8.86 10.76
CA ALA A 24 -21.97 9.14 9.62
C ALA A 24 -20.65 8.37 9.72
N GLN A 25 -20.06 8.29 10.93
CA GLN A 25 -18.83 7.55 11.17
C GLN A 25 -19.02 6.03 11.01
N GLU A 26 -20.16 5.48 11.43
CA GLU A 26 -20.50 4.06 11.29
C GLU A 26 -20.75 3.67 9.82
N LYS A 27 -21.49 4.50 9.07
CA LYS A 27 -21.73 4.28 7.62
C LYS A 27 -20.46 4.35 6.79
N GLN A 28 -19.49 5.17 7.21
CA GLN A 28 -18.20 5.29 6.54
C GLN A 28 -17.26 4.12 6.87
N ALA A 29 -17.40 3.50 8.05
CA ALA A 29 -16.71 2.26 8.39
C ALA A 29 -17.20 1.07 7.55
N ASP A 30 -18.52 0.96 7.29
CA ASP A 30 -19.09 -0.05 6.38
C ASP A 30 -18.68 0.14 4.91
N ALA A 31 -18.31 1.37 4.53
CA ALA A 31 -17.85 1.68 3.17
C ALA A 31 -16.36 1.31 2.94
N ILE A 32 -15.58 1.13 4.01
CA ILE A 32 -14.17 0.73 3.91
C ILE A 32 -14.12 -0.76 3.53
N PRO A 33 -13.39 -1.13 2.47
CA PRO A 33 -13.23 -2.53 2.09
C PRO A 33 -12.62 -3.39 3.20
N GLN A 34 -12.98 -4.67 3.20
CA GLN A 34 -12.39 -5.65 4.10
C GLN A 34 -10.86 -5.69 3.96
N PRO A 35 -10.10 -6.02 5.02
CA PRO A 35 -8.64 -6.00 4.98
C PRO A 35 -8.01 -6.78 3.82
N ALA A 36 -8.59 -7.94 3.45
CA ALA A 36 -8.13 -8.72 2.31
C ALA A 36 -8.25 -7.96 0.97
N VAL A 37 -9.33 -7.19 0.79
CA VAL A 37 -9.55 -6.37 -0.41
C VAL A 37 -8.58 -5.20 -0.45
N LEU A 38 -8.34 -4.53 0.68
CA LEU A 38 -7.32 -3.47 0.78
C LEU A 38 -5.94 -3.98 0.37
N LEU A 39 -5.60 -5.18 0.85
CA LEU A 39 -4.32 -5.82 0.54
C LEU A 39 -4.21 -6.23 -0.92
N ALA A 40 -5.30 -6.73 -1.51
CA ALA A 40 -5.38 -7.05 -2.94
C ALA A 40 -5.22 -5.79 -3.81
N LEU A 41 -5.88 -4.69 -3.47
CA LEU A 41 -5.75 -3.40 -4.16
C LEU A 41 -4.31 -2.87 -4.11
N LEU A 42 -3.70 -2.88 -2.92
CA LEU A 42 -2.32 -2.44 -2.70
C LEU A 42 -1.34 -3.29 -3.51
N ARG A 43 -1.37 -4.63 -3.34
CA ARG A 43 -0.43 -5.54 -4.00
C ARG A 43 -0.63 -5.60 -5.51
N GLY A 44 -1.89 -5.59 -5.98
CA GLY A 44 -2.19 -5.57 -7.41
C GLY A 44 -1.64 -4.32 -8.09
N THR A 45 -1.81 -3.15 -7.46
CA THR A 45 -1.29 -1.87 -7.97
C THR A 45 0.23 -1.85 -8.01
N LEU A 46 0.89 -2.26 -6.93
CA LEU A 46 2.36 -2.29 -6.86
C LEU A 46 2.97 -3.33 -7.80
N MET A 47 2.29 -4.45 -8.03
CA MET A 47 2.70 -5.43 -9.04
C MET A 47 2.59 -4.85 -10.45
N ALA A 48 1.48 -4.17 -10.79
CA ALA A 48 1.33 -3.51 -12.07
C ALA A 48 2.42 -2.44 -12.29
N LEU A 49 2.75 -1.67 -11.25
CA LEU A 49 3.86 -0.72 -11.28
C LEU A 49 5.21 -1.44 -11.50
N ASN A 50 5.45 -2.57 -10.84
CA ASN A 50 6.68 -3.34 -11.04
C ASN A 50 6.85 -3.81 -12.49
N GLN A 51 5.79 -4.40 -13.05
CA GLN A 51 5.80 -4.87 -14.44
C GLN A 51 6.02 -3.71 -15.41
N ALA A 52 5.41 -2.55 -15.14
CA ALA A 52 5.65 -1.33 -15.92
C ALA A 52 7.09 -0.84 -15.81
N ASN A 53 7.70 -0.93 -14.64
CA ASN A 53 9.12 -0.59 -14.44
C ASN A 53 10.05 -1.55 -15.20
N ILE A 54 9.79 -2.86 -15.15
CA ILE A 54 10.62 -3.87 -15.83
C ILE A 54 10.53 -3.72 -17.35
N THR A 55 9.33 -3.48 -17.88
CA THR A 55 9.08 -3.48 -19.33
C THR A 55 9.13 -2.10 -19.98
N GLY A 56 9.06 -1.03 -19.17
CA GLY A 56 8.82 0.33 -19.64
C GLY A 56 7.38 0.61 -20.09
N ASN A 57 6.45 -0.34 -19.93
CA ASN A 57 5.08 -0.22 -20.40
C ASN A 57 4.10 0.08 -19.25
N TYR A 58 3.62 1.33 -19.18
CA TYR A 58 2.71 1.81 -18.14
C TYR A 58 1.23 1.81 -18.56
N SER A 59 0.91 1.30 -19.76
CA SER A 59 -0.48 1.24 -20.24
C SER A 59 -1.39 0.44 -19.31
N VAL A 60 -0.93 -0.71 -18.80
CA VAL A 60 -1.73 -1.54 -17.88
C VAL A 60 -2.03 -0.81 -16.57
N LEU A 61 -1.03 -0.21 -15.93
CA LEU A 61 -1.22 0.56 -14.70
C LEU A 61 -2.21 1.71 -14.92
N ARG A 62 -2.07 2.42 -16.04
CA ARG A 62 -2.99 3.49 -16.44
C ARG A 62 -4.40 2.94 -16.67
N ASP A 63 -4.55 1.87 -17.43
CA ASP A 63 -5.86 1.39 -17.87
C ASP A 63 -6.67 0.76 -16.71
N LEU A 64 -6.00 0.28 -15.65
CA LEU A 64 -6.60 -0.13 -14.37
C LEU A 64 -7.12 1.04 -13.52
N ALA A 65 -6.69 2.27 -13.82
CA ALA A 65 -7.01 3.45 -13.04
C ALA A 65 -8.40 4.04 -13.35
N THR A 66 -8.78 5.07 -12.60
CA THR A 66 -9.98 5.87 -12.86
C THR A 66 -9.86 6.60 -14.22
N PRO A 67 -10.98 6.93 -14.88
CA PRO A 67 -10.95 7.76 -16.09
C PRO A 67 -10.16 9.06 -15.89
N SER A 68 -10.39 9.75 -14.78
CA SER A 68 -9.66 10.98 -14.43
C SER A 68 -8.14 10.78 -14.33
N PHE A 69 -7.68 9.67 -13.74
CA PHE A 69 -6.26 9.35 -13.69
C PHE A 69 -5.69 9.09 -15.09
N ARG A 70 -6.43 8.36 -15.95
CA ARG A 70 -6.02 8.07 -17.33
C ARG A 70 -5.88 9.33 -18.16
N ASP A 71 -6.84 10.24 -18.02
CA ASP A 71 -6.85 11.50 -18.77
C ASP A 71 -5.71 12.42 -18.32
N ALA A 72 -5.37 12.39 -17.01
CA ALA A 72 -4.27 13.17 -16.45
C ALA A 72 -2.88 12.57 -16.68
N ASN A 73 -2.77 11.26 -16.95
CA ASN A 73 -1.48 10.56 -17.01
C ASN A 73 -1.35 9.72 -18.30
N SER A 74 -0.55 10.19 -19.24
CA SER A 74 -0.12 9.38 -20.38
C SER A 74 0.86 8.28 -19.94
N SER A 75 0.98 7.20 -20.73
CA SER A 75 1.98 6.15 -20.44
C SER A 75 3.40 6.70 -20.43
N ALA A 76 3.70 7.72 -21.24
CA ALA A 76 5.00 8.39 -21.25
C ALA A 76 5.22 9.21 -19.97
N ALA A 77 4.22 9.96 -19.53
CA ALA A 77 4.29 10.73 -18.29
C ALA A 77 4.51 9.84 -17.04
N LEU A 78 3.87 8.67 -17.01
CA LEU A 78 4.12 7.67 -15.96
C LEU A 78 5.54 7.07 -16.06
N ALA A 79 6.02 6.78 -17.27
CA ALA A 79 7.38 6.30 -17.48
C ALA A 79 8.46 7.28 -17.04
N ASP A 80 8.18 8.58 -17.18
CA ASP A 80 9.03 9.65 -16.67
C ASP A 80 8.97 9.77 -15.15
N ARG A 81 7.76 9.77 -14.56
CA ARG A 81 7.56 9.84 -13.11
C ARG A 81 8.28 8.72 -12.38
N PHE A 82 8.23 7.49 -12.91
CA PHE A 82 8.83 6.31 -12.30
C PHE A 82 10.20 5.96 -12.87
N ARG A 83 10.81 6.84 -13.68
CA ARG A 83 12.16 6.63 -14.23
C ARG A 83 13.22 6.35 -13.16
N PRO A 84 13.28 7.07 -12.01
CA PRO A 84 14.28 6.79 -10.98
C PRO A 84 14.22 5.36 -10.43
N TRP A 85 13.03 4.76 -10.40
CA TRP A 85 12.85 3.37 -9.96
C TRP A 85 13.44 2.36 -10.95
N ARG A 86 13.25 2.61 -12.26
CA ARG A 86 13.83 1.78 -13.32
C ARG A 86 15.35 1.91 -13.38
N GLU A 87 15.86 3.14 -13.33
CA GLU A 87 17.30 3.41 -13.36
C GLU A 87 18.00 2.85 -12.12
N GLY A 88 17.36 2.95 -10.94
CA GLY A 88 17.83 2.37 -9.70
C GLY A 88 17.69 0.84 -9.60
N ARG A 89 17.11 0.18 -10.62
CA ARG A 89 16.83 -1.27 -10.64
C ARG A 89 16.11 -1.75 -9.37
N LEU A 90 15.24 -0.91 -8.83
CA LEU A 90 14.50 -1.19 -7.61
C LEU A 90 13.32 -2.09 -7.96
N ASP A 91 13.37 -3.34 -7.46
CA ASP A 91 12.35 -4.34 -7.73
C ASP A 91 11.27 -4.33 -6.64
N PHE A 92 10.03 -4.06 -7.04
CA PHE A 92 8.86 -4.14 -6.16
C PHE A 92 8.40 -5.59 -5.96
N ALA A 93 9.04 -6.61 -6.54
CA ALA A 93 8.69 -8.01 -6.30
C ALA A 93 8.77 -8.37 -4.81
N ALA A 94 9.76 -7.83 -4.09
CA ALA A 94 9.89 -8.03 -2.64
C ALA A 94 8.67 -7.53 -1.85
N VAL A 95 7.98 -6.51 -2.36
CA VAL A 95 6.75 -5.95 -1.75
C VAL A 95 5.61 -6.96 -1.72
N LEU A 96 5.63 -7.96 -2.60
CA LEU A 96 4.61 -9.02 -2.61
C LEU A 96 4.74 -9.97 -1.41
N LEU A 97 5.94 -10.11 -0.86
CA LEU A 97 6.23 -11.04 0.23
C LEU A 97 6.20 -10.36 1.60
N LEU A 98 6.41 -9.05 1.65
CA LEU A 98 6.46 -8.29 2.89
C LEU A 98 5.08 -7.77 3.29
N ASP A 99 4.89 -7.62 4.60
CA ASP A 99 3.74 -6.90 5.13
C ASP A 99 3.98 -5.40 5.08
N ALA A 100 2.97 -4.68 4.57
CA ALA A 100 2.97 -3.22 4.55
C ALA A 100 2.82 -2.70 5.97
N LYS A 101 3.71 -1.78 6.38
CA LYS A 101 3.53 -1.00 7.61
C LYS A 101 2.77 0.27 7.28
N LEU A 102 1.48 0.28 7.57
CA LEU A 102 0.64 1.45 7.39
C LEU A 102 1.02 2.55 8.40
N SER A 103 1.16 3.78 7.91
CA SER A 103 1.40 4.96 8.75
C SER A 103 0.10 5.59 9.27
N ALA A 104 -1.03 5.24 8.68
CA ALA A 104 -2.37 5.62 9.13
C ALA A 104 -3.35 4.46 8.88
N ALA A 105 -4.44 4.41 9.66
CA ALA A 105 -5.52 3.47 9.37
C ALA A 105 -6.14 3.79 7.99
N PRO A 106 -6.51 2.77 7.20
CA PRO A 106 -7.25 2.97 5.95
C PRO A 106 -8.51 3.79 6.21
N ALA A 107 -8.69 4.86 5.43
CA ALA A 107 -9.83 5.74 5.59
C ALA A 107 -10.27 6.30 4.22
N ILE A 108 -11.55 6.60 4.12
CA ILE A 108 -12.13 7.33 2.99
C ILE A 108 -12.10 8.81 3.33
N GLY A 109 -11.40 9.61 2.53
CA GLY A 109 -11.33 11.07 2.69
C GLY A 109 -12.63 11.78 2.31
N SER A 110 -12.69 13.09 2.54
CA SER A 110 -13.80 13.94 2.11
C SER A 110 -13.94 14.04 0.59
N ASP A 111 -12.87 13.74 -0.14
CA ASP A 111 -12.82 13.59 -1.60
C ASP A 111 -13.40 12.25 -2.09
N GLY A 112 -13.84 11.39 -1.17
CA GLY A 112 -14.37 10.06 -1.48
C GLY A 112 -13.30 9.04 -1.84
N ALA A 113 -12.02 9.38 -1.69
CA ALA A 113 -10.92 8.49 -1.99
C ALA A 113 -10.53 7.64 -0.77
N LEU A 114 -10.43 6.32 -0.98
CA LEU A 114 -9.81 5.41 -0.02
C LEU A 114 -8.29 5.56 -0.11
N ARG A 115 -7.65 6.01 0.96
CA ARG A 115 -6.21 6.27 0.97
C ARG A 115 -5.45 5.25 1.81
N LEU A 116 -4.41 4.67 1.20
CA LEU A 116 -3.47 3.75 1.83
C LEU A 116 -2.09 4.39 1.82
N ARG A 117 -1.53 4.64 3.02
CA ARG A 117 -0.20 5.23 3.19
C ARG A 117 0.63 4.38 4.14
N GLY A 118 1.89 4.17 3.80
CA GLY A 118 2.79 3.37 4.61
C GLY A 118 4.14 3.14 3.97
N HIS A 119 4.82 2.10 4.42
CA HIS A 119 6.06 1.65 3.82
C HIS A 119 6.22 0.13 3.88
N PHE A 120 7.03 -0.42 2.98
CA PHE A 120 7.53 -1.78 3.07
C PHE A 120 8.93 -1.78 3.70
N PRO A 121 9.19 -2.65 4.69
CA PRO A 121 10.48 -2.75 5.35
C PRO A 121 11.47 -3.59 4.51
N THR A 122 11.74 -3.16 3.29
CA THR A 122 12.77 -3.75 2.42
C THR A 122 14.17 -3.37 2.90
N ALA A 123 15.19 -4.11 2.47
CA ALA A 123 16.59 -3.83 2.75
C ALA A 123 17.36 -3.62 1.44
N PRO A 124 18.30 -2.66 1.35
CA PRO A 124 18.72 -1.72 2.40
C PRO A 124 17.81 -0.48 2.56
N LEU A 125 16.97 -0.17 1.57
CA LEU A 125 16.05 0.96 1.57
C LEU A 125 14.63 0.49 1.86
N LYS A 126 13.85 1.30 2.58
CA LYS A 126 12.41 1.11 2.72
C LYS A 126 11.71 1.63 1.46
N ILE A 127 10.54 1.11 1.13
CA ILE A 127 9.72 1.63 0.02
C ILE A 127 8.50 2.30 0.62
N GLY A 128 8.47 3.63 0.60
CA GLY A 128 7.30 4.43 0.97
C GLY A 128 6.24 4.39 -0.13
N PHE A 129 4.97 4.39 0.26
CA PHE A 129 3.85 4.49 -0.67
C PHE A 129 2.73 5.37 -0.13
N ASP A 130 2.07 6.06 -1.06
CA ASP A 130 0.80 6.74 -0.85
C ASP A 130 -0.07 6.48 -2.08
N ILE A 131 -1.16 5.74 -1.89
CA ILE A 131 -2.04 5.29 -2.96
C ILE A 131 -3.47 5.66 -2.61
N ALA A 132 -4.18 6.27 -3.55
CA ALA A 132 -5.60 6.59 -3.43
C ALA A 132 -6.40 5.74 -4.42
N PHE A 133 -7.54 5.22 -3.96
CA PHE A 133 -8.52 4.53 -4.79
C PHE A 133 -9.84 5.28 -4.77
N LEU A 134 -10.49 5.39 -5.93
CA LEU A 134 -11.86 5.92 -6.03
C LEU A 134 -12.84 4.83 -6.48
N PRO A 135 -14.10 4.90 -6.03
CA PRO A 135 -15.13 4.01 -6.51
C PRO A 135 -15.56 4.41 -7.92
N VAL A 136 -15.50 3.48 -8.88
CA VAL A 136 -15.96 3.63 -10.26
C VAL A 136 -16.74 2.38 -10.64
N ASP A 137 -18.02 2.54 -10.99
CA ASP A 137 -18.92 1.44 -11.33
C ASP A 137 -18.98 0.32 -10.26
N GLY A 138 -18.90 0.70 -8.98
CA GLY A 138 -18.88 -0.26 -7.86
C GLY A 138 -17.54 -0.95 -7.60
N HIS A 139 -16.48 -0.55 -8.32
CA HIS A 139 -15.13 -1.08 -8.13
C HIS A 139 -14.16 0.00 -7.66
N TRP A 140 -13.30 -0.33 -6.70
CA TRP A 140 -12.19 0.54 -6.32
C TRP A 140 -11.13 0.53 -7.42
N ARG A 141 -10.86 1.69 -8.01
CA ARG A 141 -9.85 1.87 -9.07
C ARG A 141 -8.79 2.86 -8.64
N LEU A 142 -7.59 2.69 -9.20
CA LEU A 142 -6.45 3.56 -8.89
C LEU A 142 -6.78 5.01 -9.23
N GLY A 143 -6.73 5.90 -8.24
CA GLY A 143 -6.99 7.32 -8.41
C GLY A 143 -5.76 8.19 -8.24
N ASP A 144 -4.79 7.77 -7.43
CA ASP A 144 -3.48 8.41 -7.31
C ASP A 144 -2.43 7.41 -6.83
N ILE A 145 -1.17 7.64 -7.22
CA ILE A 145 -0.04 6.82 -6.79
C ILE A 145 1.24 7.64 -6.66
N ALA A 146 1.85 7.50 -5.49
CA ALA A 146 3.22 7.89 -5.20
C ALA A 146 3.97 6.71 -4.56
N ALA A 147 5.20 6.51 -4.99
CA ALA A 147 6.14 5.57 -4.38
C ALA A 147 7.51 6.23 -4.34
N GLU A 148 8.16 6.18 -3.18
CA GLU A 148 9.48 6.79 -2.96
C GLU A 148 10.40 5.86 -2.15
N PRO A 149 11.70 5.76 -2.52
CA PRO A 149 12.68 5.11 -1.66
C PRO A 149 12.86 5.94 -0.40
N LEU A 150 12.70 5.30 0.76
CA LEU A 150 12.92 5.90 2.06
C LEU A 150 14.22 5.35 2.63
N GLU A 151 15.08 6.24 3.13
CA GLU A 151 16.27 5.84 3.86
C GLU A 151 15.86 5.03 5.10
N PRO A 152 16.61 3.98 5.47
CA PRO A 152 16.43 3.38 6.77
C PRO A 152 16.68 4.47 7.82
N GLU A 153 15.83 4.53 8.85
CA GLU A 153 16.05 5.41 10.00
C GLU A 153 17.42 5.04 10.59
N VAL A 154 18.49 5.74 10.19
CA VAL A 154 19.76 5.68 10.87
C VAL A 154 19.56 6.51 12.12
N THR A 155 19.12 5.88 13.21
CA THR A 155 19.25 6.46 14.54
C THR A 155 20.73 6.80 14.73
N GLY A 156 21.08 8.05 14.47
CA GLY A 156 22.45 8.49 14.41
C GLY A 156 23.09 8.50 15.80
N SER A 157 24.25 7.86 15.91
CA SER A 157 25.38 8.47 16.61
C SER A 157 26.65 8.09 15.88
N VAL A 158 27.22 9.08 15.20
CA VAL A 158 28.59 9.06 14.71
C VAL A 158 29.54 9.01 15.92
N ALA A 159 30.20 7.88 16.10
CA ALA A 159 31.57 7.89 16.61
C ALA A 159 32.49 7.51 15.45
N ARG A 160 33.04 8.54 14.79
CA ARG A 160 34.31 8.43 14.08
C ARG A 160 35.33 7.86 15.07
N ALA A 161 35.70 6.59 14.91
CA ALA A 161 36.99 6.08 15.34
C ALA A 161 37.71 5.63 14.07
N VAL A 162 38.49 6.57 13.55
CA VAL A 162 39.80 6.40 12.91
C VAL A 162 40.14 4.95 12.51
N GLU A 163 40.33 4.74 11.21
CA GLU A 163 41.10 3.61 10.68
C GLU A 163 42.35 3.35 11.52
N THR A 164 42.52 2.12 11.98
CA THR A 164 43.85 1.53 12.17
C THR A 164 43.82 0.16 11.50
N PRO A 165 44.67 -0.09 10.48
CA PRO A 165 44.75 -1.39 9.81
C PRO A 165 45.26 -2.46 10.77
N ALA A 166 44.39 -3.42 11.14
CA ALA A 166 44.78 -4.61 11.89
C ALA A 166 44.63 -5.85 11.01
N ARG A 167 45.79 -6.25 10.44
CA ARG A 167 46.28 -7.59 10.07
C ARG A 167 45.24 -8.72 9.78
N PRO A 168 45.39 -9.46 8.66
CA PRO A 168 44.50 -10.57 8.34
C PRO A 168 44.72 -11.74 9.32
N VAL A 169 43.66 -12.14 10.00
CA VAL A 169 43.60 -13.41 10.74
C VAL A 169 43.28 -14.53 9.74
N PRO A 170 44.00 -15.67 9.75
CA PRO A 170 43.78 -16.76 8.81
C PRO A 170 42.38 -17.33 8.95
N ALA A 171 41.72 -17.56 7.81
CA ALA A 171 40.42 -18.24 7.76
C ALA A 171 40.60 -19.71 8.18
N THR A 172 39.97 -20.09 9.29
CA THR A 172 39.69 -21.49 9.60
C THR A 172 38.69 -22.01 8.56
N PRO A 173 38.90 -23.18 7.92
CA PRO A 173 37.95 -23.68 6.93
C PRO A 173 36.67 -24.11 7.66
N VAL A 174 35.60 -23.34 7.51
CA VAL A 174 34.26 -23.82 7.84
C VAL A 174 33.89 -24.84 6.77
N GLN A 175 33.93 -26.11 7.15
CA GLN A 175 33.53 -27.23 6.32
C GLN A 175 32.11 -26.99 5.78
N ALA A 176 32.00 -26.93 4.46
CA ALA A 176 30.73 -26.97 3.77
C ALA A 176 30.15 -28.39 3.91
N THR A 177 29.31 -28.60 4.92
CA THR A 177 28.34 -29.70 4.90
C THR A 177 27.28 -29.35 3.86
N ALA A 178 27.52 -29.81 2.63
CA ALA A 178 26.51 -29.88 1.59
C ALA A 178 25.49 -30.95 1.97
N THR A 179 24.49 -30.60 2.77
CA THR A 179 23.22 -31.33 2.82
C THR A 179 22.38 -30.85 1.65
N GLY A 180 22.47 -31.56 0.54
CA GLY A 180 21.51 -31.48 -0.54
C GLY A 180 20.16 -31.98 -0.06
N THR A 181 19.39 -31.11 0.60
CA THR A 181 17.95 -31.29 0.76
C THR A 181 17.33 -30.63 -0.46
N THR A 182 16.85 -31.43 -1.41
CA THR A 182 15.83 -31.00 -2.37
C THR A 182 14.65 -30.47 -1.56
N ALA A 183 14.62 -29.14 -1.35
CA ALA A 183 13.48 -28.48 -0.77
C ALA A 183 12.35 -28.54 -1.80
N THR A 184 11.42 -29.46 -1.60
CA THR A 184 10.14 -29.46 -2.32
C THR A 184 9.48 -28.11 -2.08
N PHE A 185 9.46 -27.26 -3.10
CA PHE A 185 8.72 -26.01 -3.07
C PHE A 185 7.23 -26.35 -2.92
N SER A 186 6.64 -25.96 -1.79
CA SER A 186 5.21 -26.10 -1.53
C SER A 186 4.62 -24.71 -1.39
N LEU A 187 3.58 -24.41 -2.16
CA LEU A 187 2.87 -23.14 -2.04
C LEU A 187 2.15 -23.08 -0.68
N PRO A 188 2.10 -21.92 -0.02
CA PRO A 188 1.27 -21.74 1.16
C PRO A 188 -0.20 -21.98 0.79
N VAL A 189 -0.94 -22.68 1.66
CA VAL A 189 -2.40 -22.81 1.54
C VAL A 189 -3.01 -21.42 1.70
N LEU A 190 -3.64 -20.93 0.62
CA LEU A 190 -4.42 -19.70 0.63
C LEU A 190 -5.91 -20.03 0.90
N PRO A 191 -6.65 -19.19 1.64
CA PRO A 191 -8.08 -19.35 1.78
C PRO A 191 -8.78 -19.21 0.41
N PRO A 192 -9.93 -19.87 0.19
CA PRO A 192 -10.64 -19.80 -1.08
C PRO A 192 -11.10 -18.36 -1.39
N ALA A 193 -11.02 -17.95 -2.66
CA ALA A 193 -11.34 -16.59 -3.11
C ALA A 193 -12.77 -16.14 -2.74
N ALA A 194 -13.73 -17.07 -2.70
CA ALA A 194 -15.09 -16.82 -2.27
C ALA A 194 -15.19 -16.36 -0.80
N SER A 195 -14.27 -16.80 0.06
CA SER A 195 -14.19 -16.37 1.46
C SER A 195 -13.54 -14.99 1.64
N LEU A 196 -12.94 -14.43 0.59
CA LEU A 196 -12.29 -13.12 0.60
C LEU A 196 -13.19 -11.99 0.07
N GLY A 197 -14.45 -12.29 -0.28
CA GLY A 197 -15.38 -11.31 -0.86
C GLY A 197 -14.93 -10.76 -2.22
N ILE A 198 -13.98 -11.43 -2.87
CA ILE A 198 -13.49 -11.04 -4.20
C ILE A 198 -14.47 -11.64 -5.23
N PRO A 199 -15.09 -10.82 -6.09
CA PRO A 199 -16.00 -11.34 -7.12
C PRO A 199 -15.24 -12.29 -8.05
N LEU A 200 -15.77 -13.51 -8.22
CA LEU A 200 -15.23 -14.50 -9.14
C LEU A 200 -15.33 -14.00 -10.59
N PRO A 201 -14.34 -14.30 -11.45
CA PRO A 201 -14.44 -14.00 -12.86
C PRO A 201 -15.66 -14.69 -13.48
N PRO A 202 -16.33 -14.08 -14.48
CA PRO A 202 -17.63 -14.51 -14.98
C PRO A 202 -17.71 -15.91 -15.62
N GLY A 203 -16.61 -16.68 -15.66
CA GLY A 203 -16.56 -18.04 -16.20
C GLY A 203 -16.61 -19.17 -15.17
N ASP A 204 -16.44 -18.89 -13.88
CA ASP A 204 -16.15 -19.93 -12.86
C ASP A 204 -17.32 -20.13 -11.88
N ARG A 205 -18.56 -20.05 -12.39
CA ARG A 205 -19.72 -20.50 -11.60
C ARG A 205 -19.80 -22.02 -11.71
N PRO A 206 -19.85 -22.77 -10.59
CA PRO A 206 -20.08 -24.20 -10.65
C PRO A 206 -21.40 -24.45 -11.37
N ARG A 207 -21.37 -25.31 -12.39
CA ARG A 207 -22.61 -25.82 -12.98
C ARG A 207 -23.32 -26.64 -11.90
N SER A 208 -24.60 -26.34 -11.73
CA SER A 208 -25.53 -26.96 -10.78
C SER A 208 -25.56 -28.47 -10.89
#